data_AF-A0A6M0A4M1-F1
#
_entry.id   AF-A0A6M0A4M1-F1
#
_cell.length_a   1.000
_cell.length_b   1.000
_cell.length_c   1.000
_cell.angle_alpha   90.00
_cell.angle_beta   90.00
_cell.angle_gamma   90.00
#
_symmetry.space_group_name_H-M   'P 1'
#
loop_
_entity.id
_entity.type
_entity.pdbx_description
1 polymer ?
#
loop_
_entity_poly.entity_id
_entity_poly.type
_entity_poly.pdbx_seq_one_letter_code
_entity_poly.pdbx_strand_id
1 'polypeptide(L)' 'MIETEESYTSIASFLDGDNLPIYGEKPDDWKPSPKRIKRGLYRSSNNWLINADCNGAANIIAKVSRKARIKLKPTV' A
#
# COMPACT_ATOMS: atom_id res chain seq x y z
N MET A 1 10.84 16.34 -8.99
CA MET A 1 10.33 15.71 -7.76
C MET A 1 8.82 15.60 -7.88
N ILE A 2 8.22 14.46 -7.57
CA ILE A 2 6.75 14.29 -7.57
C ILE A 2 6.31 14.15 -6.12
N GLU A 3 5.42 15.03 -5.68
CA GLU A 3 4.84 14.97 -4.35
C GLU A 3 3.53 14.17 -4.37
N THR A 4 3.32 13.37 -3.32
CA THR A 4 2.07 12.64 -3.08
C THR A 4 1.85 12.55 -1.58
N GLU A 5 0.59 12.38 -1.18
CA GLU A 5 0.23 12.17 0.22
C GLU A 5 0.46 10.70 0.65
N GLU A 6 0.73 10.51 1.95
CA GLU A 6 1.15 9.23 2.54
C GLU A 6 0.00 8.43 3.20
N SER A 7 -1.24 8.88 3.11
CA SER A 7 -2.39 8.28 3.79
C SER A 7 -2.55 6.80 3.43
N TYR A 8 -2.89 5.99 4.42
CA TYR A 8 -3.18 4.56 4.26
C TYR A 8 -2.01 3.67 3.79
N THR A 9 -0.83 4.21 3.48
CA THR A 9 0.33 3.44 2.98
C THR A 9 0.92 2.49 4.02
N SER A 10 0.75 2.78 5.31
CA SER A 10 1.24 1.96 6.41
C SER A 10 0.33 0.80 6.78
N ILE A 11 -0.90 0.78 6.26
CA ILE A 11 -1.93 -0.22 6.60
C ILE A 11 -2.38 -1.04 5.40
N ALA A 12 -2.39 -0.48 4.19
CA ALA A 12 -2.71 -1.18 2.96
C ALA A 12 -1.59 -2.17 2.59
N SER A 13 -1.96 -3.26 1.92
CA SER A 13 -1.03 -4.25 1.41
C SER A 13 -0.70 -3.99 -0.05
N PHE A 14 0.57 -3.77 -0.35
CA PHE A 14 1.02 -3.64 -1.74
C PHE A 14 0.85 -4.96 -2.51
N LEU A 15 1.19 -6.08 -1.86
CA LEU A 15 1.18 -7.40 -2.51
C LEU A 15 -0.23 -7.95 -2.73
N ASP A 16 -1.20 -7.54 -1.90
CA ASP A 16 -2.60 -7.91 -2.10
C ASP A 16 -3.32 -6.94 -3.04
N GLY A 17 -2.64 -5.89 -3.52
CA GLY A 17 -3.20 -4.92 -4.46
C GLY A 17 -4.29 -4.05 -3.84
N ASP A 18 -4.18 -3.75 -2.55
CA ASP A 18 -5.15 -2.92 -1.85
C ASP A 18 -5.29 -1.55 -2.53
N ASN A 19 -6.53 -1.05 -2.60
CA ASN A 19 -6.77 0.30 -3.07
C ASN A 19 -6.16 1.30 -2.07
N LEU A 20 -5.48 2.32 -2.60
CA LEU A 20 -4.89 3.42 -1.85
C LEU A 20 -5.75 4.68 -2.10
N PRO A 21 -6.77 4.95 -1.27
CA PRO A 21 -7.61 6.13 -1.43
C PRO A 21 -6.84 7.41 -1.15
N ILE A 22 -7.32 8.50 -1.73
CA ILE A 22 -6.84 9.85 -1.42
C ILE A 22 -7.38 10.24 -0.03
N TYR A 23 -6.62 11.02 0.71
CA TYR A 23 -7.07 11.56 2.00
C TYR A 23 -8.43 12.26 1.86
N GLY A 24 -9.40 11.85 2.68
CA GLY A 24 -10.77 12.38 2.64
C GLY A 24 -11.70 11.75 1.58
N GLU A 25 -11.15 10.99 0.62
CA GLU A 25 -11.91 10.28 -0.41
C GLU A 25 -11.98 8.76 -0.15
N LYS A 26 -11.80 8.36 1.10
CA LYS A 26 -11.88 6.96 1.51
C LYS A 26 -13.33 6.49 1.45
N PRO A 27 -13.68 5.46 0.64
CA PRO A 27 -15.02 4.87 0.65
C PRO A 27 -15.39 4.32 2.04
N ASP A 28 -16.69 4.33 2.35
CA ASP A 28 -17.18 3.82 3.64
C ASP A 28 -16.86 2.33 3.84
N ASP A 29 -16.98 1.54 2.78
CA ASP A 29 -16.68 0.11 2.77
C ASP A 29 -15.19 -0.22 2.55
N TRP A 30 -14.31 0.79 2.58
CA TRP A 30 -12.89 0.53 2.39
C TRP A 30 -12.30 -0.24 3.57
N LYS A 31 -11.82 -1.44 3.27
CA LYS A 31 -11.15 -2.32 4.22
C LYS A 31 -9.84 -2.84 3.60
N PRO A 32 -8.68 -2.53 4.20
CA PRO A 32 -7.42 -3.07 3.73
C PRO A 32 -7.31 -4.57 4.07
N SER A 33 -6.48 -5.26 3.29
CA SER A 33 -6.01 -6.62 3.53
C SER A 33 -5.25 -6.74 4.86
N PRO A 34 -5.01 -7.97 5.37
CA PRO A 34 -4.45 -8.20 6.70
C PRO A 34 -3.18 -7.40 7.03
N LYS A 35 -3.06 -7.11 8.32
CA LYS A 35 -2.33 -5.95 8.86
C LYS A 35 -0.94 -6.30 9.37
N ARG A 36 -0.11 -5.24 9.46
CA ARG A 36 1.14 -5.18 10.21
C ARG A 36 1.04 -5.96 11.53
N ILE A 37 1.94 -6.93 11.73
CA ILE A 37 1.98 -7.75 12.94
C ILE A 37 2.68 -6.98 14.06
N LYS A 38 3.86 -6.43 13.76
CA LYS A 38 4.68 -5.65 14.68
C LYS A 38 5.57 -4.66 13.93
N ARG A 39 6.33 -3.84 14.65
CA ARG A 39 7.33 -2.96 14.04
C ARG A 39 8.28 -3.80 13.17
N GLY A 40 8.49 -3.38 11.92
CA GLY A 40 9.33 -4.08 10.95
C GLY A 40 8.73 -5.32 10.28
N LEU A 41 7.53 -5.79 10.67
CA LEU A 41 6.95 -7.02 10.11
C LEU A 41 5.51 -6.85 9.64
N TYR A 42 5.28 -7.11 8.36
CA TYR A 42 3.98 -7.10 7.69
C TYR A 42 3.67 -8.48 7.12
N ARG A 43 2.38 -8.84 7.08
CA ARG A 43 1.91 -10.12 6.53
C ARG A 43 0.83 -9.91 5.49
N SER A 44 1.05 -10.37 4.27
CA SER A 44 0.05 -10.31 3.19
C SER A 44 -1.08 -11.34 3.40
N SER A 45 -2.13 -11.26 2.58
CA SER A 45 -3.23 -12.24 2.57
C SER A 45 -2.75 -13.65 2.25
N ASN A 46 -1.73 -13.78 1.41
CA ASN A 46 -1.05 -15.03 1.07
C ASN A 46 -0.06 -15.52 2.16
N ASN A 47 -0.10 -14.95 3.37
CA ASN A 47 0.80 -15.26 4.49
C ASN A 47 2.29 -14.97 4.24
N TRP A 48 2.64 -14.16 3.23
CA TRP A 48 4.03 -13.76 3.06
C TRP A 48 4.42 -12.70 4.08
N LEU A 49 5.60 -12.90 4.66
CA LEU A 49 6.18 -11.98 5.63
C LEU A 49 7.16 -11.06 4.92
N ILE A 50 6.86 -9.76 4.95
CA ILE A 50 7.71 -8.72 4.38
C ILE A 50 8.02 -7.66 5.42
N ASN A 51 9.06 -6.87 5.16
CA ASN A 51 9.36 -5.73 6.00
C ASN A 51 8.26 -4.66 5.86
N ALA A 52 7.77 -4.14 6.98
CA ALA A 52 6.68 -3.16 7.00
C ALA A 52 7.04 -1.83 6.31
N ASP A 53 8.30 -1.41 6.39
CA ASP A 53 8.79 -0.19 5.75
C ASP A 53 8.92 -0.41 4.23
N CYS A 54 9.31 -1.62 3.78
CA CYS A 54 9.27 -1.99 2.36
C CYS A 54 7.84 -1.98 1.80
N ASN A 55 6.86 -2.49 2.56
CA ASN A 55 5.44 -2.40 2.17
C ASN A 55 4.98 -0.94 2.05
N GLY A 56 5.32 -0.10 3.03
CA GLY A 56 5.02 1.33 3.01
C GLY A 56 5.64 2.04 1.80
N ALA A 57 6.92 1.81 1.53
CA ALA A 57 7.63 2.36 0.38
C ALA A 57 6.98 1.92 -0.95
N ALA A 58 6.60 0.65 -1.08
CA ALA A 58 5.92 0.14 -2.27
C ALA A 58 4.55 0.81 -2.48
N ASN A 59 3.79 1.04 -1.40
CA ASN A 59 2.52 1.76 -1.47
C ASN A 59 2.71 3.25 -1.89
N ILE A 60 3.77 3.92 -1.43
CA ILE A 60 4.10 5.28 -1.89
C ILE A 60 4.39 5.27 -3.39
N ILE A 61 5.21 4.31 -3.87
CA ILE A 61 5.49 4.15 -5.30
C ILE A 61 4.21 3.89 -6.09
N ALA A 62 3.28 3.11 -5.55
CA ALA A 62 1.98 2.85 -6.18
C ALA A 62 1.13 4.12 -6.35
N LYS A 63 1.07 4.99 -5.33
CA LYS A 63 0.38 6.28 -5.45
C LYS A 63 1.01 7.19 -6.50
N VAL A 64 2.34 7.31 -6.48
CA VAL A 64 3.07 8.12 -7.46
C VAL A 64 2.86 7.57 -8.86
N SER A 65 2.88 6.25 -9.03
CA SER A 65 2.68 5.62 -10.34
C SER A 65 1.29 5.87 -10.92
N ARG A 66 0.25 5.85 -10.07
CA ARG A 66 -1.12 6.25 -10.47
C ARG A 66 -1.16 7.71 -10.95
N LYS A 67 -0.48 8.62 -10.24
CA LYS A 67 -0.37 10.03 -10.62
C LYS A 67 0.41 10.23 -11.93
N ALA A 68 1.49 9.47 -12.11
CA ALA A 68 2.37 9.53 -13.28
C ALA A 68 1.89 8.67 -14.47
N ARG A 69 0.76 7.96 -14.33
CA ARG A 69 0.21 7.01 -15.33
C ARG A 69 1.20 5.89 -15.72
N ILE A 70 2.03 5.48 -14.76
CA ILE A 70 2.96 4.35 -14.91
C ILE A 70 2.26 3.08 -14.44
N LYS A 71 2.31 2.02 -15.26
CA LYS A 71 1.75 0.72 -14.90
C LYS A 71 2.74 -0.04 -14.03
N LEU A 72 2.42 -0.19 -12.75
CA LEU A 72 3.07 -1.18 -11.89
C LEU A 72 2.35 -2.51 -12.05
N LYS A 73 3.11 -3.60 -12.19
CA LYS A 73 2.60 -4.95 -11.99
C LYS A 73 3.17 -5.46 -10.66
N PRO A 74 2.33 -5.67 -9.64
CA PRO A 74 2.74 -6.49 -8.50
C PRO A 74 3.18 -7.84 -9.08
N THR A 75 4.47 -8.15 -8.96
CA THR A 75 5.03 -9.41 -9.44
C THR A 75 5.36 -10.20 -8.19
N VAL A 76 4.55 -11.20 -7.94
CA VAL A 76 4.57 -12.01 -6.73
C VAL A 76 4.18 -13.43 -7.08
#